data_AF-A0AB40D3H8-F1
#
_entry.id   AF-A0AB40D3H8-F1
#
_cell.length_a   1.000
_cell.length_b   1.000
_cell.length_c   1.000
_cell.angle_alpha   90.00
_cell.angle_beta   90.00
_cell.angle_gamma   90.00
#
_symmetry.space_group_name_H-M   'P 1'
#
loop_
_entity.id
_entity.type
_entity.pdbx_description
1 polymer ?
#
loop_
_entity_poly.entity_id
_entity_poly.type
_entity_poly.pdbx_seq_one_letter_code
_entity_poly.pdbx_strand_id
1 'polypeptide(L)'
;MEAQVKVAWVIKASQRYSDFLRDIRNSEKKPEYMSDDVWRHWKASWDKPEFKMKREKNSNNRRSIAGPSSHTGGSISNVEHGKRLASSLGRMPTPHELFLFTHTKKHDGQTFIDEKSKSLNDKVLSLREAPQTISGSRNDNSQPIDEVALYYEAVGGEKKIRVYGLGSQASYYCGGNTNASKSSTCSFESQNQEELQTELATMKKKIEAQDNLIVDLKRTIEMLCNHIGMPPLHGTQNSSNNQPEESEGTRDGNGDGDEDPGLL
;
A
#
# COMPACT_ATOMS: atom_id res chain seq x y z
N MET A 1 13.55 28.66 2.60
CA MET A 1 14.41 27.82 3.45
C MET A 1 14.20 28.13 4.94
N GLU A 2 14.39 29.38 5.39
CA GLU A 2 14.27 29.80 6.80
C GLU A 2 12.99 29.34 7.53
N ALA A 3 11.83 29.43 6.88
CA ALA A 3 10.55 29.00 7.48
C ALA A 3 10.56 27.51 7.89
N GLN A 4 11.15 26.63 7.08
CA GLN A 4 11.26 25.20 7.38
C GLN A 4 12.25 24.94 8.53
N VAL A 5 13.37 25.68 8.56
CA VAL A 5 14.36 25.63 9.65
C VAL A 5 13.73 26.07 10.97
N LYS A 6 12.94 27.16 10.97
CA LYS A 6 12.20 27.63 12.15
C LYS A 6 11.18 26.61 12.65
N VAL A 7 10.43 25.96 11.76
CA VAL A 7 9.50 24.87 12.13
C VAL A 7 10.23 23.68 12.75
N ALA A 8 11.33 23.22 12.13
CA ALA A 8 12.14 22.13 12.66
C ALA A 8 12.75 22.46 14.04
N TRP A 9 13.22 23.70 14.22
CA TRP A 9 13.72 24.19 15.50
C TRP A 9 12.64 24.22 16.58
N VAL A 10 11.43 24.74 16.29
CA VAL A 10 10.32 24.76 17.26
C VAL A 10 9.94 23.35 17.70
N ILE A 11 9.86 22.39 16.77
CA ILE A 11 9.58 20.98 17.09
C ILE A 11 10.66 20.42 18.03
N LYS A 12 11.95 20.66 17.74
CA LYS A 12 13.06 20.17 18.58
C LYS A 12 13.11 20.85 19.94
N ALA A 13 12.91 22.16 20.01
CA ALA A 13 12.85 22.92 21.26
C ALA A 13 11.70 22.43 22.15
N SER A 14 10.51 22.22 21.58
CA SER A 14 9.36 21.68 22.32
C SER A 14 9.60 20.25 22.84
N GLN A 15 10.29 19.40 22.09
CA GLN A 15 10.70 18.06 22.55
C GLN A 15 11.65 18.17 23.75
N ARG A 16 12.74 18.93 23.61
CA ARG A 16 13.74 19.13 24.68
C ARG A 16 13.13 19.71 25.95
N TYR A 17 12.24 20.69 25.83
CA TYR A 17 11.54 21.27 26.99
C TYR A 17 10.61 20.25 27.67
N SER A 18 9.95 19.37 26.90
CA SER A 18 9.09 18.32 27.45
C SER A 18 9.89 17.25 28.21
N ASP A 19 11.07 16.87 27.69
CA ASP A 19 12.01 15.97 28.37
C ASP A 19 12.52 16.59 29.67
N PHE A 20 12.99 17.83 29.60
CA PHE A 20 13.46 18.63 30.75
C PHE A 20 12.41 18.72 31.88
N LEU A 21 11.15 19.04 31.55
CA LEU A 21 10.05 19.07 32.52
C LEU A 21 9.74 17.68 33.12
N ARG A 22 9.89 16.61 32.34
CA ARG A 22 9.73 15.23 32.85
C ARG A 22 10.83 14.91 33.85
N ASP A 23 12.07 15.23 33.52
CA ASP A 23 13.24 14.82 34.28
C ASP A 23 13.32 15.60 35.60
N ILE A 24 13.01 16.90 35.59
CA ILE A 24 12.83 17.72 36.80
C ILE A 24 11.73 17.14 37.70
N ARG A 25 10.56 16.80 37.14
CA ARG A 25 9.48 16.17 37.93
C ARG A 25 9.91 14.83 38.54
N ASN A 26 10.61 14.00 37.78
CA ASN A 26 11.06 12.68 38.25
C ASN A 26 12.20 12.77 39.28
N SER A 27 12.98 13.85 39.28
CA SER A 27 14.05 14.07 40.26
C SER A 27 13.54 14.52 41.64
N GLU A 28 12.30 15.03 41.69
CA GLU A 28 11.63 15.65 42.86
C GLU A 28 12.40 16.81 43.52
N LYS A 29 13.52 17.24 42.93
CA LYS A 29 14.41 18.31 43.42
C LYS A 29 14.22 19.57 42.58
N LYS A 30 14.11 20.72 43.26
CA LYS A 30 14.11 22.02 42.59
C LYS A 30 15.50 22.27 41.98
N PRO A 31 15.61 22.63 40.69
CA PRO A 31 16.86 23.11 40.13
C PRO A 31 17.26 24.47 40.72
N GLU A 32 18.56 24.72 40.83
CA GLU A 32 19.11 25.95 41.43
C GLU A 32 18.73 27.22 40.65
N TYR A 33 18.76 27.16 39.31
CA TYR A 33 18.36 28.24 38.41
C TYR A 33 16.84 28.52 38.38
N MET A 34 16.04 27.85 39.22
CA MET A 34 14.58 27.97 39.24
C MET A 34 14.09 28.71 40.49
N SER A 35 13.22 29.71 40.28
CA SER A 35 12.56 30.40 41.40
C SER A 35 11.61 29.47 42.14
N ASP A 36 11.50 29.66 43.45
CA ASP A 36 10.60 28.86 44.30
C ASP A 36 9.12 29.03 43.93
N ASP A 37 8.78 30.18 43.35
CA ASP A 37 7.44 30.46 42.86
C ASP A 37 7.06 29.57 41.67
N VAL A 38 7.93 29.47 40.66
CA VAL A 38 7.72 28.59 39.49
C VAL A 38 7.66 27.13 39.94
N TRP A 39 8.55 26.71 40.84
CA TRP A 39 8.54 25.36 41.41
C TRP A 39 7.24 25.03 42.15
N ARG A 40 6.74 25.96 42.97
CA ARG A 40 5.46 25.80 43.69
C ARG A 40 4.29 25.64 42.72
N HIS A 41 4.22 26.46 41.68
CA HIS A 41 3.18 26.38 40.65
C HIS A 41 3.24 25.08 39.83
N TRP A 42 4.44 24.57 39.53
CA TRP A 42 4.62 23.31 38.82
C TRP A 42 4.21 22.10 39.67
N LYS A 43 4.65 22.03 40.93
CA LYS A 43 4.20 20.97 41.86
C LYS A 43 2.68 20.98 42.03
N ALA A 44 2.09 22.14 42.31
CA ALA A 44 0.63 22.29 42.41
C ALA A 44 -0.11 21.85 41.13
N SER A 45 0.51 21.99 39.95
CA SER A 45 -0.06 21.54 38.67
C SER A 45 0.09 20.04 38.44
N TRP A 46 1.20 19.42 38.88
CA TRP A 46 1.41 17.98 38.80
C TRP A 46 0.64 17.20 39.86
N ASP A 47 0.31 17.83 40.99
CA ASP A 47 -0.45 17.21 42.07
C ASP A 47 -1.94 17.06 41.79
N LYS A 48 -2.47 17.79 40.80
CA LYS A 48 -3.88 17.73 40.38
C LYS A 48 -4.32 16.29 40.07
N PRO A 49 -5.50 15.85 40.54
CA PRO A 49 -5.96 14.47 40.33
C PRO A 49 -6.09 14.13 38.85
N GLU A 50 -6.57 15.07 38.02
CA GLU A 50 -6.64 14.93 36.56
C GLU A 50 -5.28 14.64 35.91
N PHE A 51 -4.23 15.33 36.38
CA PHE A 51 -2.87 15.14 35.86
C PHE A 51 -2.34 13.76 36.23
N LYS A 52 -2.51 13.34 37.49
CA LYS A 52 -2.13 12.01 37.98
C LYS A 52 -2.89 10.90 37.23
N MET A 53 -4.20 11.04 37.06
CA MET A 53 -5.03 10.10 36.29
C MET A 53 -4.58 10.00 34.82
N LYS A 54 -4.28 11.13 34.17
CA LYS A 54 -3.79 11.16 32.78
C LYS A 54 -2.40 10.56 32.65
N ARG A 55 -1.50 10.81 33.62
CA ARG A 55 -0.16 10.20 33.70
C ARG A 55 -0.28 8.68 33.83
N GLU A 56 -1.15 8.22 34.73
CA GLU A 56 -1.36 6.79 35.01
C GLU A 56 -1.95 6.06 33.80
N LYS A 57 -3.02 6.61 33.21
CA LYS A 57 -3.58 6.10 31.94
C LYS A 57 -2.54 6.02 30.83
N ASN A 58 -1.70 7.05 30.66
CA ASN A 58 -0.61 7.03 29.69
C ASN A 58 0.52 6.05 30.05
N SER A 59 0.71 5.72 31.34
CA SER A 59 1.64 4.69 31.78
C SER A 59 1.12 3.31 31.41
N ASN A 60 -0.15 3.04 31.70
CA ASN A 60 -0.79 1.75 31.41
C ASN A 60 -0.93 1.53 29.90
N ASN A 61 -1.22 2.56 29.11
CA ASN A 61 -1.17 2.49 27.63
C ASN A 61 0.23 2.19 27.06
N ARG A 62 1.31 2.44 27.79
CA ARG A 62 2.68 2.07 27.38
C ARG A 62 3.09 0.68 27.85
N ARG A 63 2.52 0.22 28.97
CA ARG A 63 2.79 -1.10 29.58
C ARG A 63 1.87 -2.20 29.06
N SER A 64 0.72 -1.84 28.47
CA SER A 64 -0.19 -2.79 27.87
C SER A 64 0.47 -3.52 26.70
N ILE A 65 0.37 -4.85 26.70
CA ILE A 65 0.80 -5.73 25.60
C ILE A 65 0.12 -5.32 24.28
N ALA A 66 -1.11 -4.80 24.35
CA ALA A 66 -1.80 -4.10 23.26
C ALA A 66 -1.21 -2.69 22.98
N GLY A 67 0.12 -2.60 22.84
CA GLY A 67 0.87 -1.39 22.58
C GLY A 67 0.71 -0.85 21.14
N PRO A 68 1.70 -0.13 20.59
CA PRO A 68 1.67 0.21 19.17
C PRO A 68 1.59 -1.07 18.32
N SER A 69 0.83 -1.02 17.23
CA SER A 69 0.65 -2.17 16.32
C SER A 69 1.99 -2.66 15.79
N SER A 70 2.45 -3.80 16.30
CA SER A 70 3.55 -4.55 15.69
C SER A 70 3.15 -4.93 14.27
N HIS A 71 4.07 -4.82 13.32
CA HIS A 71 3.91 -5.25 11.93
C HIS A 71 5.29 -5.59 11.36
N THR A 72 5.35 -6.54 10.43
CA THR A 72 6.58 -6.99 9.75
C THR A 72 6.95 -6.14 8.53
N GLY A 73 6.10 -5.17 8.15
CA GLY A 73 6.31 -4.31 6.97
C GLY A 73 7.53 -3.38 7.02
N GLY A 74 8.20 -3.24 8.18
CA GLY A 74 9.42 -2.45 8.32
C GLY A 74 9.22 -0.95 8.06
N SER A 75 10.20 -0.31 7.42
CA SER A 75 10.11 1.12 7.05
C SER A 75 9.30 1.40 5.78
N ILE A 76 8.77 0.35 5.13
CA ILE A 76 8.03 0.46 3.88
C ILE A 76 6.55 0.73 4.21
N SER A 77 5.95 1.70 3.52
CA SER A 77 4.54 2.04 3.75
C SER A 77 3.61 0.91 3.31
N ASN A 78 2.45 0.79 3.97
CA ASN A 78 1.43 -0.16 3.53
C ASN A 78 0.94 0.11 2.10
N VAL A 79 1.03 1.35 1.58
CA VAL A 79 0.71 1.66 0.17
C VAL A 79 1.63 0.91 -0.78
N GLU A 80 2.91 0.91 -0.46
CA GLU A 80 3.94 0.23 -1.25
C GLU A 80 3.82 -1.30 -1.13
N HIS A 81 3.51 -1.82 0.07
CA HIS A 81 3.18 -3.24 0.25
C HIS A 81 1.93 -3.64 -0.53
N GLY A 82 0.87 -2.82 -0.52
CA GLY A 82 -0.35 -3.03 -1.30
C GLY A 82 -0.09 -3.07 -2.80
N LYS A 83 0.74 -2.16 -3.33
CA LYS A 83 1.16 -2.15 -4.74
C LYS A 83 1.95 -3.40 -5.12
N ARG A 84 2.94 -3.81 -4.31
CA ARG A 84 3.75 -5.02 -4.54
C ARG A 84 2.90 -6.29 -4.49
N LEU A 85 2.02 -6.40 -3.50
CA LEU A 85 1.10 -7.51 -3.36
C LEU A 85 0.13 -7.56 -4.56
N ALA A 86 -0.35 -6.40 -5.04
CA ALA A 86 -1.16 -6.33 -6.24
C ALA A 86 -0.44 -6.83 -7.50
N SER A 87 0.85 -6.47 -7.67
CA SER A 87 1.68 -7.00 -8.76
C SER A 87 1.84 -8.52 -8.67
N SER A 88 2.02 -9.09 -7.47
CA SER A 88 2.13 -10.55 -7.30
C SER A 88 0.82 -11.32 -7.50
N LEU A 89 -0.32 -10.69 -7.20
CA LEU A 89 -1.65 -11.31 -7.33
C LEU A 89 -2.31 -11.05 -8.69
N GLY A 90 -1.78 -10.12 -9.50
CA GLY A 90 -2.41 -9.65 -10.73
C GLY A 90 -3.71 -8.85 -10.54
N ARG A 91 -4.07 -8.53 -9.28
CA ARG A 91 -5.29 -7.80 -8.88
C ARG A 91 -5.05 -7.01 -7.60
N MET A 92 -5.94 -6.08 -7.26
CA MET A 92 -5.90 -5.43 -5.95
C MET A 92 -5.99 -6.48 -4.81
N PRO A 93 -5.14 -6.42 -3.77
CA PRO A 93 -5.29 -7.25 -2.58
C PRO A 93 -6.49 -6.80 -1.73
N THR A 94 -7.13 -7.74 -1.06
CA THR A 94 -8.16 -7.44 -0.06
C THR A 94 -7.53 -6.81 1.20
N PRO A 95 -8.32 -6.13 2.05
CA PRO A 95 -7.86 -5.65 3.35
C PRO A 95 -7.25 -6.75 4.22
N HIS A 96 -7.85 -7.95 4.20
CA HIS A 96 -7.38 -9.10 4.97
C HIS A 96 -6.07 -9.66 4.42
N GLU A 97 -5.90 -9.76 3.09
CA GLU A 97 -4.64 -10.18 2.46
C GLU A 97 -3.48 -9.22 2.79
N LEU A 98 -3.69 -7.91 2.67
CA LEU A 98 -2.69 -6.90 3.04
C LEU A 98 -2.36 -6.95 4.53
N PHE A 99 -3.36 -7.18 5.38
CA PHE A 99 -3.17 -7.36 6.83
C PHE A 99 -2.33 -8.60 7.14
N LEU A 100 -2.66 -9.77 6.57
CA LEU A 100 -1.89 -11.01 6.71
C LEU A 100 -0.44 -10.79 6.28
N PHE A 101 -0.23 -10.22 5.09
CA PHE A 101 1.10 -9.89 4.59
C PHE A 101 1.91 -9.03 5.57
N THR A 102 1.28 -8.03 6.19
CA THR A 102 1.97 -7.07 7.07
C THR A 102 2.07 -7.48 8.54
N HIS A 103 1.32 -8.49 9.01
CA HIS A 103 1.25 -8.87 10.43
C HIS A 103 1.66 -10.33 10.71
N THR A 104 2.13 -11.07 9.71
CA THR A 104 2.77 -12.38 9.89
C THR A 104 4.27 -12.38 9.57
N LYS A 105 4.99 -13.37 10.10
CA LYS A 105 6.43 -13.54 9.89
C LYS A 105 6.69 -14.01 8.46
N LYS A 106 7.71 -13.43 7.81
CA LYS A 106 8.12 -13.77 6.43
C LYS A 106 6.97 -13.71 5.40
N HIS A 107 5.88 -13.01 5.69
CA HIS A 107 4.67 -12.93 4.85
C HIS A 107 4.00 -14.30 4.62
N ASP A 108 4.11 -15.24 5.56
CA ASP A 108 3.60 -16.61 5.45
C ASP A 108 2.06 -16.75 5.58
N GLY A 109 1.35 -15.69 5.94
CA GLY A 109 -0.10 -15.70 6.20
C GLY A 109 -0.56 -16.50 7.43
N GLN A 110 0.35 -17.06 8.24
CA GLN A 110 0.02 -18.00 9.33
C GLN A 110 0.67 -17.64 10.67
N THR A 111 1.95 -17.25 10.68
CA THR A 111 2.69 -17.02 11.93
C THR A 111 2.58 -15.57 12.38
N PHE A 112 1.50 -15.25 13.08
CA PHE A 112 1.30 -13.92 13.67
C PHE A 112 2.41 -13.52 14.64
N ILE A 113 2.75 -12.22 14.65
CA ILE A 113 3.77 -11.64 15.54
C ILE A 113 3.23 -11.20 16.90
N ASP A 114 1.91 -11.03 17.01
CA ASP A 114 1.22 -10.57 18.22
C ASP A 114 -0.19 -11.18 18.33
N GLU A 115 -0.64 -11.33 19.58
CA GLU A 115 -1.92 -11.96 19.92
C GLU A 115 -3.12 -11.20 19.36
N LYS A 116 -3.04 -9.87 19.26
CA LYS A 116 -4.14 -9.04 18.75
C LYS A 116 -4.33 -9.25 17.25
N SER A 117 -3.26 -9.36 16.48
CA SER A 117 -3.34 -9.68 15.05
C SER A 117 -3.89 -11.09 14.82
N LYS A 118 -3.48 -12.07 15.64
CA LYS A 118 -4.09 -13.42 15.60
C LYS A 118 -5.60 -13.35 15.90
N SER A 119 -6.00 -12.71 17.00
CA SER A 119 -7.41 -12.58 17.38
C SER A 119 -8.27 -11.87 16.32
N LEU A 120 -7.70 -10.87 15.61
CA LEU A 120 -8.39 -10.26 14.47
C LEU A 120 -8.57 -11.25 13.33
N ASN A 121 -7.53 -12.00 12.96
CA ASN A 121 -7.63 -13.03 11.92
C ASN A 121 -8.69 -14.07 12.29
N ASP A 122 -8.66 -14.60 13.51
CA ASP A 122 -9.62 -15.60 13.99
C ASP A 122 -11.06 -15.07 13.92
N LYS A 123 -11.27 -13.77 14.17
CA LYS A 123 -12.58 -13.12 14.02
C LYS A 123 -12.98 -12.92 12.54
N VAL A 124 -12.05 -12.57 11.65
CA VAL A 124 -12.30 -12.51 10.19
C VAL A 124 -12.74 -13.89 9.68
N LEU A 125 -12.02 -14.95 10.04
CA LEU A 125 -12.37 -16.31 9.65
C LEU A 125 -13.73 -16.73 10.23
N SER A 126 -13.99 -16.43 11.49
CA SER A 126 -15.28 -16.71 12.14
C SER A 126 -16.47 -16.04 11.43
N LEU A 127 -16.31 -14.78 10.98
CA LEU A 127 -17.35 -14.07 10.20
C LEU A 127 -17.52 -14.63 8.78
N ARG A 128 -16.48 -15.25 8.23
CA ARG A 128 -16.49 -15.89 6.90
C ARG A 128 -17.14 -17.29 6.94
N GLU A 129 -17.01 -17.99 8.06
CA GLU A 129 -17.61 -19.30 8.31
C GLU A 129 -19.03 -19.22 8.88
N ALA A 130 -19.42 -18.09 9.47
CA ALA A 130 -20.78 -17.86 9.94
C ALA A 130 -21.79 -17.97 8.78
N PRO A 131 -22.74 -18.93 8.81
CA PRO A 131 -23.75 -19.01 7.77
C PRO A 131 -24.61 -17.75 7.81
N GLN A 132 -24.81 -17.13 6.64
CA GLN A 132 -25.62 -15.92 6.45
C GLN A 132 -27.10 -16.18 6.78
N THR A 133 -27.47 -16.06 8.05
CA THR A 133 -28.80 -16.36 8.58
C THR A 133 -29.79 -15.20 8.42
N ILE A 134 -29.96 -14.69 7.20
CA ILE A 134 -31.24 -14.12 6.69
C ILE A 134 -31.33 -14.39 5.18
N SER A 135 -32.05 -15.44 4.82
CA SER A 135 -33.18 -15.41 3.88
C SER A 135 -33.52 -16.84 3.43
N GLY A 136 -34.73 -17.30 3.74
CA GLY A 136 -35.23 -18.59 3.28
C GLY A 136 -35.60 -18.54 1.80
N SER A 137 -34.63 -18.73 0.91
CA SER A 137 -34.89 -19.21 -0.45
C SER A 137 -33.69 -19.97 -1.00
N ARG A 138 -33.93 -21.19 -1.48
CA ARG A 138 -32.92 -22.08 -2.06
C ARG A 138 -32.64 -21.68 -3.51
N ASN A 139 -32.10 -20.48 -3.69
CA ASN A 139 -31.65 -20.00 -4.99
C ASN A 139 -30.13 -20.08 -5.07
N ASP A 140 -29.65 -20.82 -6.06
CA ASP A 140 -28.24 -21.03 -6.40
C ASP A 140 -27.63 -19.73 -6.96
N ASN A 141 -27.25 -18.82 -6.05
CA ASN A 141 -26.56 -17.57 -6.33
C ASN A 141 -25.91 -17.08 -5.04
N SER A 142 -24.74 -17.64 -4.71
CA SER A 142 -23.89 -17.07 -3.66
C SER A 142 -23.50 -15.65 -4.05
N GLN A 143 -24.06 -14.66 -3.36
CA GLN A 143 -23.60 -13.28 -3.49
C GLN A 143 -22.10 -13.25 -3.16
N PRO A 144 -21.25 -12.60 -3.97
CA PRO A 144 -19.84 -12.48 -3.66
C PRO A 144 -19.68 -11.80 -2.30
N ILE A 145 -18.94 -12.44 -1.39
CA ILE A 145 -18.69 -11.92 -0.05
C ILE A 145 -17.97 -10.57 -0.18
N ASP A 146 -18.52 -9.54 0.45
CA ASP A 146 -17.83 -8.27 0.62
C ASP A 146 -16.70 -8.43 1.67
N GLU A 147 -15.55 -8.91 1.19
CA GLU A 147 -14.31 -9.07 1.97
C GLU A 147 -13.85 -7.75 2.62
N VAL A 148 -14.29 -6.61 2.08
CA VAL A 148 -13.99 -5.30 2.65
C VAL A 148 -14.87 -5.06 3.87
N ALA A 149 -16.20 -5.13 3.73
CA ALA A 149 -17.15 -4.96 4.85
C ALA A 149 -16.91 -5.97 5.98
N LEU A 150 -16.66 -7.24 5.64
CA LEU A 150 -16.35 -8.30 6.60
C LEU A 150 -15.10 -7.97 7.44
N TYR A 151 -14.06 -7.43 6.82
CA TYR A 151 -12.86 -6.98 7.54
C TYR A 151 -13.15 -5.79 8.48
N TYR A 152 -13.99 -4.83 8.07
CA TYR A 152 -14.40 -3.71 8.93
C TYR A 152 -15.18 -4.19 10.16
N GLU A 153 -16.11 -5.14 10.00
CA GLU A 153 -16.84 -5.75 11.10
C GLU A 153 -15.90 -6.49 12.06
N ALA A 154 -14.92 -7.22 11.52
CA ALA A 154 -13.89 -7.88 12.30
C ALA A 154 -13.06 -6.87 13.15
N VAL A 155 -12.59 -5.78 12.53
CA VAL A 155 -11.83 -4.72 13.23
C VAL A 155 -12.68 -3.94 14.24
N GLY A 156 -14.01 -3.93 14.11
CA GLY A 156 -14.91 -3.13 14.93
C GLY A 156 -15.06 -1.69 14.43
N GLY A 157 -14.97 -1.49 13.11
CA GLY A 157 -15.14 -0.21 12.43
C GLY A 157 -13.92 0.73 12.49
N GLU A 158 -14.09 1.92 11.93
CA GLU A 158 -13.05 2.94 11.91
C GLU A 158 -12.91 3.69 13.24
N LYS A 159 -11.67 3.82 13.72
CA LYS A 159 -11.38 4.63 14.92
C LYS A 159 -10.47 5.81 14.56
N LYS A 160 -11.08 6.99 14.39
CA LYS A 160 -10.40 8.24 13.99
C LYS A 160 -9.68 8.10 12.63
N ILE A 161 -10.42 7.68 11.59
CA ILE A 161 -9.92 7.53 10.21
C ILE A 161 -8.77 6.50 10.11
N ARG A 162 -8.75 5.51 11.02
CA ARG A 162 -7.75 4.44 11.03
C ARG A 162 -8.44 3.10 11.26
N VAL A 163 -8.16 2.20 10.33
CA VAL A 163 -8.43 0.77 10.44
C VAL A 163 -7.15 0.11 10.97
N TYR A 164 -7.30 -0.84 11.89
CA TYR A 164 -6.16 -1.68 12.30
C TYR A 164 -5.65 -2.47 11.09
N GLY A 165 -4.36 -2.85 11.07
CA GLY A 165 -3.76 -3.57 9.95
C GLY A 165 -3.42 -2.71 8.72
N LEU A 166 -4.35 -1.89 8.24
CA LEU A 166 -4.26 -1.24 6.91
C LEU A 166 -3.35 -0.01 6.87
N GLY A 167 -3.15 0.69 7.98
CA GLY A 167 -2.26 1.86 8.03
C GLY A 167 -2.67 2.94 7.02
N SER A 168 -1.75 3.36 6.14
CA SER A 168 -2.02 4.35 5.09
C SER A 168 -2.81 3.81 3.88
N GLN A 169 -3.04 2.49 3.77
CA GLN A 169 -3.90 1.93 2.72
C GLN A 169 -5.39 2.00 3.05
N ALA A 170 -5.77 2.27 4.30
CA ALA A 170 -7.18 2.33 4.70
C ALA A 170 -8.03 3.16 3.72
N SER A 171 -7.54 4.33 3.29
CA SER A 171 -8.24 5.24 2.37
C SER A 171 -8.61 4.65 1.00
N TYR A 172 -7.91 3.61 0.52
CA TYR A 172 -8.23 2.97 -0.76
C TYR A 172 -9.38 1.95 -0.62
N TYR A 173 -9.68 1.52 0.61
CA TYR A 173 -10.80 0.66 0.95
C TYR A 173 -11.97 1.43 1.58
N CYS A 174 -11.69 2.57 2.25
CA CYS A 174 -12.68 3.54 2.77
C CYS A 174 -13.33 4.38 1.64
N GLY A 175 -13.85 3.74 0.60
CA GLY A 175 -14.42 4.38 -0.59
C GLY A 175 -15.79 5.04 -0.38
N GLY A 176 -15.98 5.86 0.67
CA GLY A 176 -17.21 6.63 0.87
C GLY A 176 -17.41 7.24 2.27
N ASN A 177 -17.88 8.50 2.29
CA ASN A 177 -18.54 9.17 3.43
C ASN A 177 -17.77 9.45 4.75
N THR A 178 -16.44 9.38 4.80
CA THR A 178 -15.70 9.78 6.02
C THR A 178 -15.46 11.30 6.12
N ASN A 179 -16.26 11.97 6.97
CA ASN A 179 -16.17 13.40 7.25
C ASN A 179 -14.89 13.78 8.03
N ALA A 180 -13.77 14.05 7.32
CA ALA A 180 -12.91 15.23 7.54
C ALA A 180 -11.54 15.11 6.85
N SER A 181 -11.05 16.24 6.33
CA SER A 181 -9.66 16.49 5.93
C SER A 181 -9.04 15.47 4.96
N LYS A 182 -9.26 15.74 3.67
CA LYS A 182 -8.41 15.26 2.58
C LYS A 182 -6.94 15.48 2.96
N SER A 183 -6.22 14.41 3.30
CA SER A 183 -4.76 14.43 3.19
C SER A 183 -4.47 14.76 1.73
N SER A 184 -3.64 15.77 1.46
CA SER A 184 -3.43 16.28 0.09
C SER A 184 -2.83 15.24 -0.87
N THR A 185 -2.43 14.06 -0.37
CA THR A 185 -2.11 12.87 -1.14
C THR A 185 -3.33 12.14 -1.74
N CYS A 186 -4.46 12.01 -1.02
CA CYS A 186 -5.54 11.13 -1.47
C CYS A 186 -6.40 11.72 -2.60
N SER A 187 -6.69 13.03 -2.58
CA SER A 187 -7.41 13.64 -3.71
C SER A 187 -6.54 13.79 -4.96
N PHE A 188 -5.22 13.91 -4.81
CA PHE A 188 -4.31 14.01 -5.96
C PHE A 188 -4.23 12.70 -6.74
N GLU A 189 -4.11 11.57 -6.05
CA GLU A 189 -4.04 10.26 -6.73
C GLU A 189 -5.37 9.85 -7.39
N SER A 190 -6.52 10.14 -6.78
CA SER A 190 -7.83 9.87 -7.41
C SER A 190 -8.08 10.74 -8.65
N GLN A 191 -7.72 12.03 -8.60
CA GLN A 191 -7.85 12.92 -9.77
C GLN A 191 -6.93 12.49 -10.92
N ASN A 192 -5.66 12.17 -10.62
CA ASN A 192 -4.72 11.70 -11.63
C ASN A 192 -5.18 10.36 -12.26
N GLN A 193 -5.83 9.48 -11.51
CA GLN A 193 -6.31 8.20 -12.04
C GLN A 193 -7.49 8.37 -13.00
N GLU A 194 -8.41 9.30 -12.73
CA GLU A 194 -9.52 9.64 -13.62
C GLU A 194 -9.02 10.38 -14.88
N GLU A 195 -8.11 11.34 -14.72
CA GLU A 195 -7.47 12.06 -15.83
C GLU A 195 -6.74 11.08 -16.79
N LEU A 196 -5.91 10.18 -16.24
CA LEU A 196 -5.21 9.15 -17.02
C LEU A 196 -6.17 8.18 -17.76
N GLN A 197 -7.32 7.84 -17.16
CA GLN A 197 -8.37 7.05 -17.82
C GLN A 197 -8.97 7.80 -19.01
N THR A 198 -9.26 9.10 -18.86
CA THR A 198 -9.79 9.92 -19.96
C THR A 198 -8.77 10.15 -21.07
N GLU A 199 -7.49 10.29 -20.75
CA GLU A 199 -6.41 10.42 -21.74
C GLU A 199 -6.23 9.12 -22.53
N LEU A 200 -6.21 7.95 -21.86
CA LEU A 200 -6.17 6.64 -22.52
C LEU A 200 -7.39 6.41 -23.43
N ALA A 201 -8.59 6.77 -23.01
CA ALA A 201 -9.79 6.68 -23.85
C ALA A 201 -9.71 7.61 -25.08
N THR A 202 -9.15 8.81 -24.91
CA THR A 202 -8.95 9.78 -26.00
C THR A 202 -7.88 9.31 -26.99
N MET A 203 -6.77 8.75 -26.49
CA MET A 203 -5.70 8.17 -27.31
C MET A 203 -6.21 6.98 -28.14
N LYS A 204 -7.00 6.08 -27.54
CA LYS A 204 -7.62 4.95 -28.27
C LYS A 204 -8.50 5.43 -29.43
N LYS A 205 -9.37 6.42 -29.21
CA LYS A 205 -10.20 7.01 -30.28
C LYS A 205 -9.38 7.66 -31.40
N LYS A 206 -8.23 8.27 -31.08
CA LYS A 206 -7.32 8.85 -32.08
C LYS A 206 -6.64 7.78 -32.93
N ILE A 207 -6.23 6.65 -32.33
CA ILE A 207 -5.66 5.51 -33.05
C ILE A 207 -6.72 4.92 -34.00
N GLU A 208 -7.93 4.65 -33.49
CA GLU A 208 -9.05 4.15 -34.30
C GLU A 208 -9.40 5.09 -35.48
N ALA A 209 -9.36 6.41 -35.27
CA ALA A 209 -9.55 7.37 -36.36
C ALA A 209 -8.39 7.37 -37.38
N GLN A 210 -7.15 7.14 -36.96
CA GLN A 210 -6.00 7.00 -37.85
C GLN A 210 -6.06 5.70 -38.66
N ASP A 211 -6.46 4.57 -38.05
CA ASP A 211 -6.63 3.29 -38.74
C ASP A 211 -7.70 3.39 -39.83
N ASN A 212 -8.83 4.03 -39.55
CA ASN A 212 -9.88 4.30 -40.55
C ASN A 212 -9.35 5.17 -41.71
N LEU A 213 -8.60 6.24 -41.42
CA LEU A 213 -7.97 7.08 -42.45
C LEU A 213 -6.98 6.28 -43.31
N ILE A 214 -6.22 5.35 -42.72
CA ILE A 214 -5.30 4.47 -43.44
C ILE A 214 -6.06 3.52 -44.37
N VAL A 215 -7.23 3.01 -43.96
CA VAL A 215 -8.10 2.18 -44.81
C VAL A 215 -8.63 2.98 -46.00
N ASP A 216 -9.11 4.21 -45.79
CA ASP A 216 -9.61 5.07 -46.87
C ASP A 216 -8.50 5.52 -47.84
N LEU A 217 -7.30 5.82 -47.33
CA LEU A 217 -6.13 6.11 -48.16
C LEU A 217 -5.70 4.90 -48.98
N LYS A 218 -5.67 3.69 -48.40
CA LYS A 218 -5.41 2.46 -49.15
C LYS A 218 -6.44 2.24 -50.26
N ARG A 219 -7.73 2.42 -49.97
CA ARG A 219 -8.82 2.27 -50.93
C ARG A 219 -8.74 3.28 -52.08
N THR A 220 -8.42 4.54 -51.79
CA THR A 220 -8.27 5.58 -52.83
C THR A 220 -7.04 5.35 -53.70
N ILE A 221 -5.92 4.91 -53.12
CA ILE A 221 -4.73 4.48 -53.88
C ILE A 221 -5.05 3.28 -54.78
N GLU A 222 -5.75 2.27 -54.27
CA GLU A 222 -6.15 1.08 -55.03
C GLU A 222 -7.05 1.45 -56.24
N MET A 223 -8.03 2.33 -56.05
CA MET A 223 -8.85 2.86 -57.16
C MET A 223 -8.02 3.63 -58.20
N LEU A 224 -7.03 4.42 -57.78
CA LEU A 224 -6.15 5.16 -58.69
C LEU A 224 -5.21 4.23 -59.47
N CYS A 225 -4.60 3.23 -58.83
CA CYS A 225 -3.77 2.23 -59.51
C CYS A 225 -4.56 1.49 -60.59
N ASN A 226 -5.79 1.08 -60.27
CA ASN A 226 -6.71 0.44 -61.21
C ASN A 226 -7.10 1.36 -62.39
N HIS A 227 -7.24 2.67 -62.17
CA HIS A 227 -7.58 3.63 -63.22
C HIS A 227 -6.39 3.92 -64.18
N ILE A 228 -5.16 3.87 -63.68
CA ILE A 228 -3.94 4.22 -64.43
C ILE A 228 -3.29 2.97 -65.07
N GLY A 229 -3.76 1.76 -64.75
CA GLY A 229 -3.21 0.50 -65.26
C GLY A 229 -1.86 0.13 -64.63
N MET A 230 -1.57 0.65 -63.44
CA MET A 230 -0.34 0.34 -62.69
C MET A 230 -0.56 -0.90 -61.81
N PRO A 231 0.41 -1.83 -61.72
CA PRO A 231 0.31 -2.96 -60.82
C PRO A 231 0.34 -2.50 -59.34
N PRO A 232 -0.27 -3.25 -58.40
CA PRO A 232 -0.31 -2.85 -56.99
C PRO A 232 1.09 -2.72 -56.40
N LEU A 233 1.35 -1.60 -55.72
CA LEU A 233 2.57 -1.37 -54.93
C LEU A 233 2.63 -2.36 -53.75
N HIS A 234 3.26 -3.52 -53.97
CA HIS A 234 3.66 -4.40 -52.88
C HIS A 234 4.77 -3.73 -52.07
N GLY A 235 4.49 -3.44 -50.80
CA GLY A 235 5.48 -2.91 -49.87
C GLY A 235 6.64 -3.88 -49.71
N THR A 236 7.86 -3.34 -49.75
CA THR A 236 9.10 -4.11 -49.54
C THR A 236 9.02 -4.84 -48.20
N GLN A 237 8.94 -6.18 -48.24
CA GLN A 237 9.05 -6.98 -47.03
C GLN A 237 10.49 -6.89 -46.52
N ASN A 238 10.70 -6.10 -45.47
CA ASN A 238 11.98 -6.04 -44.78
C ASN A 238 12.12 -7.31 -43.90
N SER A 239 12.43 -8.42 -44.56
CA SER A 239 12.57 -9.73 -43.92
C SER A 239 13.92 -9.85 -43.22
N SER A 240 14.05 -9.25 -42.03
CA SER A 240 15.11 -9.62 -41.08
C SER A 240 14.78 -10.98 -40.46
N ASN A 241 15.00 -12.02 -41.25
CA ASN A 241 14.85 -13.40 -40.84
C ASN A 241 16.09 -13.80 -40.01
N ASN A 242 15.99 -13.74 -38.68
CA ASN A 242 17.02 -14.23 -37.76
C ASN A 242 16.53 -15.48 -37.04
N GLN A 243 16.75 -16.64 -37.65
CA GLN A 243 16.85 -17.94 -36.98
C GLN A 243 17.91 -18.81 -37.68
N PRO A 244 18.47 -19.81 -36.97
CA PRO A 244 19.91 -20.06 -37.01
C PRO A 244 20.35 -20.98 -38.14
N GLU A 245 21.59 -20.82 -38.59
CA GLU A 245 22.24 -21.81 -39.46
C GLU A 245 22.68 -23.03 -38.64
N GLU A 246 22.11 -24.19 -38.98
CA GLU A 246 22.73 -25.49 -38.72
C GLU A 246 23.81 -25.73 -39.77
N SER A 247 25.07 -25.90 -39.34
CA SER A 247 26.16 -26.34 -40.22
C SER A 247 26.76 -27.65 -39.71
N GLU A 248 26.36 -28.78 -40.29
CA GLU A 248 27.12 -30.01 -40.16
C GLU A 248 28.39 -29.95 -41.03
N GLY A 249 29.55 -30.14 -40.39
CA GLY A 249 30.86 -30.22 -41.03
C GLY A 249 31.81 -31.08 -40.19
N THR A 250 32.30 -32.17 -40.76
CA THR A 250 32.73 -33.37 -40.01
C THR A 250 34.25 -33.50 -39.80
N ARG A 251 34.67 -33.95 -38.60
CA ARG A 251 35.99 -34.56 -38.20
C ARG A 251 37.27 -33.70 -38.33
N ASP A 252 38.29 -33.79 -37.48
CA ASP A 252 38.67 -34.61 -36.31
C ASP A 252 39.56 -33.73 -35.38
N GLY A 253 39.99 -34.07 -34.16
CA GLY A 253 39.86 -35.28 -33.33
C GLY A 253 41.00 -35.36 -32.28
N ASN A 254 40.91 -36.30 -31.32
CA ASN A 254 41.83 -36.58 -30.19
C ASN A 254 41.93 -35.52 -29.06
N GLY A 255 42.00 -35.99 -27.79
CA GLY A 255 42.41 -35.18 -26.63
C GLY A 255 41.73 -35.55 -25.31
N ASP A 256 42.29 -36.52 -24.61
CA ASP A 256 41.88 -37.06 -23.29
C ASP A 256 41.73 -36.02 -22.15
N GLY A 257 40.98 -36.37 -21.07
CA GLY A 257 41.18 -35.77 -19.73
C GLY A 257 39.94 -35.44 -18.90
N ASP A 258 39.38 -36.44 -18.22
CA ASP A 258 39.03 -36.52 -16.78
C ASP A 258 38.33 -35.37 -15.99
N GLU A 259 37.38 -35.83 -15.14
CA GLU A 259 36.93 -35.32 -13.82
C GLU A 259 35.93 -34.13 -13.67
N ASP A 260 34.68 -34.52 -13.35
CA ASP A 260 33.78 -33.92 -12.34
C ASP A 260 34.47 -34.02 -10.93
N PRO A 261 34.29 -33.11 -9.94
CA PRO A 261 32.99 -32.59 -9.52
C PRO A 261 32.86 -31.10 -9.14
N GLY A 262 31.61 -30.62 -9.13
CA GLY A 262 31.24 -29.25 -8.75
C GLY A 262 31.19 -28.99 -7.24
N LEU A 263 30.78 -27.77 -6.83
CA LEU A 263 30.36 -27.43 -5.46
C LEU A 263 29.59 -26.09 -5.42
N LEU A 264 28.45 -26.11 -4.72
CA LEU A 264 27.72 -25.02 -4.01
C LEU A 264 27.45 -23.68 -4.73
#